data_AF-A0A167DZ80-F1
#
_entry.id   AF-A0A167DZ80-F1
#
_cell.length_a   1.000
_cell.length_b   1.000
_cell.length_c   1.000
_cell.angle_alpha   90.00
_cell.angle_beta   90.00
_cell.angle_gamma   90.00
#
_symmetry.space_group_name_H-M   'P 1'
#
loop_
_entity.id
_entity.type
_entity.pdbx_description
1 polymer ?
#
loop_
_entity_poly.entity_id
_entity_poly.type
_entity_poly.pdbx_seq_one_letter_code
_entity_poly.pdbx_strand_id
1 'polypeptide(L)'
;MASSDLKHIIKAMQHLQLPLVAKKKTPPIPYEIVLHFIDALIDLAADPNNKLTWWLSYEHTVNTKLVVFDNHAGLKSESALKRRFDKIRQPSQINKKSRALVHRLFPRIYMKDVTSLKTNQLAPIQAWVRPKIDSFVPFFGCHHQKPVTAERFFKQAVVLPTPSGFGFLQLIRQIWLPNLSYLSELNRSGLRPFYRLPNLKAVMVDTTDTMARDDVMHPGRLPIDEDVFSCLAHWYSHSAVFNRIWTELNNSGVRLYALVDGAQKNPVAELFPTQDGIRMRFLHPNCTCCNHNGPKYSTIYHD
;
A
#
# COMPACT_ATOMS: atom_id res chain seq x y z
N MET A 1 -18.90 23.62 5.48
CA MET A 1 -18.03 24.48 6.32
C MET A 1 -16.56 24.29 5.94
N ALA A 2 -16.20 24.55 4.68
CA ALA A 2 -14.82 24.43 4.16
C ALA A 2 -14.44 25.64 3.27
N SER A 3 -15.09 26.79 3.53
CA SER A 3 -15.00 28.00 2.69
C SER A 3 -14.20 29.13 3.35
N SER A 4 -14.02 29.08 4.68
CA SER A 4 -13.24 30.10 5.41
C SER A 4 -11.74 29.96 5.17
N ASP A 5 -11.23 28.74 5.12
CA ASP A 5 -9.77 28.51 5.12
C ASP A 5 -9.15 28.80 3.74
N LEU A 6 -9.87 28.50 2.66
CA LEU A 6 -9.43 28.84 1.30
C LEU A 6 -9.47 30.35 1.06
N LYS A 7 -10.43 31.07 1.66
CA LYS A 7 -10.49 32.54 1.61
C LYS A 7 -9.32 33.18 2.37
N HIS A 8 -8.90 32.61 3.50
CA HIS A 8 -7.72 33.09 4.21
C HIS A 8 -6.42 32.87 3.44
N ILE A 9 -6.28 31.74 2.73
CA ILE A 9 -5.09 31.45 1.90
C ILE A 9 -5.07 32.33 0.63
N ILE A 10 -6.21 32.54 -0.02
CA ILE A 10 -6.30 33.44 -1.19
C ILE A 10 -6.06 34.91 -0.79
N LYS A 11 -6.54 35.33 0.39
CA LYS A 11 -6.27 36.67 0.94
C LYS A 11 -4.80 36.84 1.32
N ALA A 12 -4.14 35.80 1.82
CA ALA A 12 -2.69 35.79 2.04
C ALA A 12 -1.89 35.87 0.72
N MET A 13 -2.38 35.25 -0.36
CA MET A 13 -1.79 35.37 -1.70
C MET A 13 -2.07 36.71 -2.38
N GLN A 14 -3.22 37.34 -2.11
CA GLN A 14 -3.53 38.69 -2.58
C GLN A 14 -2.73 39.77 -1.85
N HIS A 15 -2.38 39.55 -0.57
CA HIS A 15 -1.42 40.41 0.13
C HIS A 15 0.03 40.28 -0.40
N LEU A 16 0.35 39.25 -1.19
CA LEU A 16 1.61 39.11 -1.92
C LEU A 16 1.62 39.84 -3.28
N GLN A 17 0.48 40.39 -3.72
CA GLN A 17 0.38 41.28 -4.87
C GLN A 17 0.05 42.70 -4.40
N LEU A 18 1.00 43.35 -3.73
CA LEU A 18 0.90 44.77 -3.41
C LEU A 18 1.31 45.64 -4.61
N PRO A 19 0.62 46.76 -4.84
CA PRO A 19 0.89 47.71 -5.90
C PRO A 19 2.21 48.44 -5.66
N LEU A 20 2.76 49.02 -6.73
CA LEU A 20 3.92 49.90 -6.75
C LEU A 20 3.79 51.04 -5.72
N VAL A 21 4.25 50.80 -4.50
CA VAL A 21 4.37 51.79 -3.43
C VAL A 21 5.74 51.61 -2.80
N ALA A 22 6.54 52.68 -2.85
CA ALA A 22 7.85 52.91 -2.22
C ALA A 22 8.58 51.66 -1.68
N LYS A 23 9.69 51.28 -2.33
CA LYS A 23 10.65 50.24 -1.91
C LYS A 23 11.16 50.47 -0.47
N LYS A 24 10.36 50.16 0.55
CA LYS A 24 10.90 49.67 1.82
C LYS A 24 11.48 48.30 1.51
N LYS A 25 12.80 48.17 1.58
CA LYS A 25 13.48 46.88 1.53
C LYS A 25 12.92 46.04 2.67
N THR A 26 11.93 45.20 2.38
CA THR A 26 11.57 44.10 3.26
C THR A 26 12.86 43.30 3.46
N PRO A 27 13.24 43.02 4.71
CA PRO A 27 14.41 42.19 4.95
C PRO A 27 14.21 40.88 4.21
N PRO A 28 15.20 40.39 3.45
CA PRO A 28 15.08 39.14 2.73
C PRO A 28 14.73 38.05 3.74
N ILE A 29 13.72 37.24 3.42
CA ILE A 29 13.37 36.09 4.24
C ILE A 29 14.63 35.21 4.35
N PRO A 30 15.08 34.87 5.58
CA PRO A 30 16.22 33.99 5.76
C PRO A 30 16.06 32.71 4.95
N TYR A 31 17.14 32.27 4.31
CA TYR A 31 17.11 31.12 3.41
C TYR A 31 16.69 29.84 4.12
N GLU A 32 17.02 29.73 5.41
CA GLU A 32 16.64 28.64 6.30
C GLU A 32 15.12 28.51 6.42
N ILE A 33 14.41 29.64 6.49
CA ILE A 33 12.94 29.65 6.56
C ILE A 33 12.36 29.14 5.24
N VAL A 34 12.95 29.52 4.10
CA VAL A 34 12.53 29.02 2.78
C VAL A 34 12.76 27.51 2.66
N LEU A 35 13.89 26.99 3.15
CA LEU A 35 14.15 25.55 3.20
C LEU A 35 13.14 24.82 4.07
N HIS A 36 12.83 25.34 5.26
CA HIS A 36 11.82 24.75 6.14
C HIS A 36 10.44 24.69 5.49
N PHE A 37 10.05 25.72 4.73
CA PHE A 37 8.81 25.68 3.95
C PHE A 37 8.82 24.59 2.88
N ILE A 38 9.95 24.38 2.19
CA ILE A 38 10.09 23.31 1.19
C ILE A 38 9.95 21.94 1.86
N ASP A 39 10.65 21.71 2.97
CA ASP A 39 10.58 20.45 3.72
C ASP A 39 9.16 20.18 4.22
N ALA A 40 8.48 21.20 4.78
CA ALA A 40 7.09 21.08 5.23
C ALA A 40 6.13 20.74 4.08
N LEU A 41 6.32 21.31 2.88
CA LEU A 41 5.52 20.96 1.71
C LEU A 41 5.76 19.52 1.24
N ILE A 42 7.00 19.03 1.32
CA ILE A 42 7.35 17.64 1.01
C ILE A 42 6.71 16.70 2.03
N ASP A 43 6.76 17.03 3.32
CA ASP A 43 6.15 16.24 4.39
C ASP A 43 4.63 16.19 4.26
N LEU A 44 4.00 17.32 3.90
CA LEU A 44 2.56 17.39 3.62
C LEU A 44 2.17 16.49 2.43
N ALA A 45 3.00 16.44 1.40
CA ALA A 45 2.82 15.52 0.27
C ALA A 45 3.03 14.06 0.71
N ALA A 46 3.95 13.84 1.66
CA ALA A 46 4.29 12.54 2.23
C ALA A 46 3.34 12.08 3.37
N ASP A 47 2.15 12.68 3.47
CA ASP A 47 1.08 12.27 4.39
C ASP A 47 0.87 10.74 4.38
N PRO A 48 1.04 10.05 5.53
CA PRO A 48 0.89 8.60 5.62
C PRO A 48 -0.54 8.12 5.39
N ASN A 49 -1.54 8.98 5.56
CA ASN A 49 -2.94 8.64 5.37
C ASN A 49 -3.34 8.58 3.90
N ASN A 50 -2.52 9.14 3.00
CA ASN A 50 -2.75 9.12 1.57
C ASN A 50 -2.17 7.84 0.93
N LYS A 51 -2.54 6.66 1.45
CA LYS A 51 -2.16 5.36 0.88
C LYS A 51 -2.94 5.08 -0.39
N LEU A 52 -2.27 4.61 -1.43
CA LEU A 52 -2.91 4.14 -2.66
C LEU A 52 -2.63 2.64 -2.86
N THR A 53 -3.56 2.01 -3.56
CA THR A 53 -3.46 0.63 -4.00
C THR A 53 -3.29 0.61 -5.52
N TRP A 54 -2.28 -0.11 -5.98
CA TRP A 54 -1.93 -0.22 -7.39
C TRP A 54 -2.09 -1.64 -7.89
N TRP A 55 -2.88 -1.84 -8.92
CA TRP A 55 -2.96 -3.13 -9.57
C TRP A 55 -1.82 -3.27 -10.56
N LEU A 56 -1.02 -4.32 -10.40
CA LEU A 56 0.06 -4.63 -11.30
C LEU A 56 -0.51 -5.21 -12.59
N SER A 57 0.19 -4.99 -13.70
CA SER A 57 -0.10 -5.66 -14.96
C SER A 57 1.16 -5.76 -15.82
N TYR A 58 1.07 -6.58 -16.85
CA TYR A 58 2.09 -6.67 -17.89
C TYR A 58 1.79 -5.68 -19.02
N GLU A 59 2.85 -5.08 -19.57
CA GLU A 59 2.77 -4.27 -20.77
C GLU A 59 4.06 -4.41 -21.59
N HIS A 60 3.93 -4.95 -22.80
CA HIS A 60 5.08 -5.24 -23.65
C HIS A 60 5.78 -3.98 -24.18
N THR A 61 5.04 -2.88 -24.36
CA THR A 61 5.56 -1.64 -24.97
C THR A 61 6.50 -0.85 -24.06
N VAL A 62 6.46 -1.07 -22.74
CA VAL A 62 7.32 -0.36 -21.79
C VAL A 62 8.60 -1.13 -21.48
N ASN A 63 9.67 -0.42 -21.15
CA ASN A 63 10.98 -1.02 -20.84
C ASN A 63 10.96 -1.86 -19.55
N THR A 64 10.11 -1.53 -18.57
CA THR A 64 9.92 -2.27 -17.32
C THR A 64 9.18 -3.59 -17.52
N LYS A 65 8.45 -3.75 -18.63
CA LYS A 65 7.44 -4.79 -18.87
C LYS A 65 6.29 -4.86 -17.85
N LEU A 66 6.31 -3.96 -16.88
CA LEU A 66 5.40 -3.88 -15.75
C LEU A 66 4.81 -2.48 -15.69
N VAL A 67 3.50 -2.42 -15.48
CA VAL A 67 2.74 -1.19 -15.31
C VAL A 67 1.81 -1.32 -14.12
N VAL A 68 1.35 -0.19 -13.62
CA VAL A 68 0.24 -0.15 -12.68
C VAL A 68 -1.02 0.37 -13.33
N PHE A 69 -2.15 0.06 -12.72
CA PHE A 69 -3.38 0.79 -12.96
C PHE A 69 -4.12 0.95 -11.64
N ASP A 70 -4.95 1.99 -11.59
CA ASP A 70 -5.88 2.19 -10.50
C ASP A 70 -7.20 1.51 -10.86
N ASN A 71 -7.61 0.49 -10.11
CA ASN A 71 -8.84 -0.27 -10.37
C ASN A 71 -10.07 0.34 -9.68
N HIS A 72 -9.93 1.51 -9.04
CA HIS A 72 -11.09 2.21 -8.52
C HIS A 72 -11.84 2.89 -9.70
N ALA A 73 -12.48 2.07 -10.53
CA ALA A 73 -13.38 2.48 -11.62
C ALA A 73 -14.75 2.97 -11.10
N GLY A 74 -14.75 3.71 -9.99
CA GLY A 74 -15.93 4.35 -9.42
C GLY A 74 -15.66 5.83 -9.19
N LEU A 75 -16.69 6.66 -9.32
CA LEU A 75 -16.76 8.13 -9.23
C LEU A 75 -15.96 8.83 -8.10
N LYS A 76 -15.31 8.09 -7.19
CA LYS A 76 -14.52 8.60 -6.06
C LYS A 76 -12.99 8.50 -6.23
N SER A 77 -12.44 7.67 -7.14
CA SER A 77 -10.98 7.47 -7.23
C SER A 77 -10.20 8.66 -7.76
N GLU A 78 -10.83 9.44 -8.64
CA GLU A 78 -10.25 10.69 -9.11
C GLU A 78 -9.82 11.58 -7.93
N SER A 79 -10.40 11.45 -6.73
CA SER A 79 -10.03 12.29 -5.58
C SER A 79 -8.71 11.93 -4.89
N ALA A 80 -8.24 10.69 -4.91
CA ALA A 80 -7.06 10.28 -4.12
C ALA A 80 -5.76 10.45 -4.92
N LEU A 81 -5.76 9.95 -6.16
CA LEU A 81 -4.65 10.14 -7.10
C LEU A 81 -4.45 11.62 -7.44
N LYS A 82 -5.53 12.36 -7.74
CA LYS A 82 -5.46 13.80 -8.00
C LYS A 82 -4.96 14.57 -6.79
N ARG A 83 -5.46 14.27 -5.58
CA ARG A 83 -4.98 14.90 -4.34
C ARG A 83 -3.51 14.64 -4.09
N ARG A 84 -3.03 13.41 -4.35
CA ARG A 84 -1.60 13.11 -4.31
C ARG A 84 -0.84 13.95 -5.32
N PHE A 85 -1.30 13.99 -6.57
CA PHE A 85 -0.68 14.78 -7.63
C PHE A 85 -0.61 16.27 -7.27
N ASP A 86 -1.71 16.86 -6.81
CA ASP A 86 -1.78 18.27 -6.42
C ASP A 86 -0.80 18.61 -5.30
N LYS A 87 -0.69 17.74 -4.29
CA LYS A 87 0.28 17.89 -3.19
C LYS A 87 1.72 17.75 -3.66
N ILE A 88 2.03 16.84 -4.59
CA ILE A 88 3.38 16.60 -5.13
C ILE A 88 3.81 17.71 -6.10
N ARG A 89 2.87 18.25 -6.88
CA ARG A 89 3.14 19.25 -7.91
C ARG A 89 3.75 20.52 -7.33
N GLN A 90 3.22 20.99 -6.20
CA GLN A 90 3.67 22.22 -5.54
C GLN A 90 5.17 22.22 -5.20
N PRO A 91 5.70 21.29 -4.36
CA PRO A 91 7.13 21.25 -4.06
C PRO A 91 8.00 20.94 -5.30
N SER A 92 7.48 20.19 -6.28
CA SER A 92 8.22 19.84 -7.50
C SER A 92 8.50 21.02 -8.44
N GLN A 93 7.72 22.11 -8.32
CA GLN A 93 7.83 23.30 -9.16
C GLN A 93 8.79 24.36 -8.60
N ILE A 94 9.21 24.26 -7.34
CA ILE A 94 10.02 25.29 -6.68
C ILE A 94 11.44 25.38 -7.28
N ASN A 95 12.21 24.29 -7.25
CA ASN A 95 13.56 24.25 -7.82
C ASN A 95 14.02 22.81 -8.10
N LYS A 96 15.20 22.66 -8.73
CA LYS A 96 15.78 21.35 -9.10
C LYS A 96 16.04 20.44 -7.89
N LYS A 97 16.48 20.99 -6.76
CA LYS A 97 16.79 20.21 -5.54
C LYS A 97 15.51 19.65 -4.91
N SER A 98 14.50 20.50 -4.71
CA SER A 98 13.17 20.09 -4.21
C SER A 98 12.57 19.01 -5.10
N ARG A 99 12.59 19.21 -6.43
CA ARG A 99 12.12 18.22 -7.39
C ARG A 99 12.84 16.88 -7.26
N ALA A 100 14.16 16.89 -7.08
CA ALA A 100 14.93 15.66 -6.88
C ALA A 100 14.53 14.93 -5.58
N LEU A 101 14.30 15.66 -4.49
CA LEU A 101 13.82 15.09 -3.22
C LEU A 101 12.43 14.47 -3.37
N VAL A 102 11.52 15.17 -4.03
CA VAL A 102 10.17 14.66 -4.32
C VAL A 102 10.26 13.41 -5.18
N HIS A 103 11.03 13.41 -6.27
CA HIS A 103 11.17 12.22 -7.14
C HIS A 103 11.83 11.02 -6.44
N ARG A 104 12.66 11.26 -5.42
CA ARG A 104 13.24 10.19 -4.60
C ARG A 104 12.21 9.57 -3.65
N LEU A 105 11.34 10.40 -3.07
CA LEU A 105 10.27 9.95 -2.17
C LEU A 105 9.08 9.35 -2.91
N PHE A 106 8.83 9.85 -4.12
CA PHE A 106 7.75 9.45 -5.00
C PHE A 106 8.28 9.00 -6.37
N PRO A 107 8.86 7.80 -6.47
CA PRO A 107 9.28 7.25 -7.74
C PRO A 107 8.12 7.19 -8.73
N ARG A 108 8.43 7.46 -10.00
CA ARG A 108 7.46 7.45 -11.08
C ARG A 108 7.51 6.12 -11.82
N ILE A 109 6.34 5.54 -12.07
CA ILE A 109 6.21 4.29 -12.83
C ILE A 109 5.11 4.41 -13.88
N TYR A 110 5.20 3.59 -14.93
CA TYR A 110 4.20 3.56 -15.99
C TYR A 110 2.83 3.16 -15.45
N MET A 111 1.81 3.92 -15.85
CA MET A 111 0.42 3.71 -15.48
C MET A 111 -0.39 3.47 -16.75
N LYS A 112 -1.34 2.53 -16.72
CA LYS A 112 -2.36 2.37 -17.77
C LYS A 112 -3.56 3.25 -17.49
N ASP A 113 -4.14 3.79 -18.55
CA ASP A 113 -5.43 4.45 -18.47
C ASP A 113 -6.54 3.41 -18.60
N VAL A 114 -7.35 3.27 -17.55
CA VAL A 114 -8.47 2.32 -17.48
C VAL A 114 -9.82 3.00 -17.70
N THR A 115 -9.84 4.33 -17.85
CA THR A 115 -11.07 5.11 -18.03
C THR A 115 -11.66 4.94 -19.43
N SER A 116 -10.80 4.73 -20.43
CA SER A 116 -11.21 4.42 -21.79
C SER A 116 -11.26 2.90 -21.98
N LEU A 117 -12.45 2.32 -21.88
CA LEU A 117 -12.75 0.91 -22.16
C LEU A 117 -12.25 0.43 -23.55
N LYS A 118 -11.85 1.35 -24.43
CA LYS A 118 -11.44 1.09 -25.82
C LYS A 118 -9.94 1.11 -26.05
N THR A 119 -9.12 1.54 -25.09
CA THR A 119 -7.68 1.72 -25.32
C THR A 119 -6.87 1.22 -24.15
N ASN A 120 -6.18 0.08 -24.32
CA ASN A 120 -5.12 -0.40 -23.43
C ASN A 120 -3.85 0.48 -23.58
N GLN A 121 -4.02 1.80 -23.44
CA GLN A 121 -2.99 2.81 -23.62
C GLN A 121 -2.36 3.20 -22.28
N LEU A 122 -1.13 3.69 -22.36
CA LEU A 122 -0.46 4.29 -21.22
C LEU A 122 -1.11 5.63 -20.91
N ALA A 123 -1.30 5.91 -19.62
CA ALA A 123 -1.72 7.21 -19.17
C ALA A 123 -0.64 8.26 -19.51
N PRO A 124 -1.02 9.49 -19.87
CA PRO A 124 -0.06 10.56 -20.16
C PRO A 124 0.76 10.96 -18.93
N ILE A 125 0.25 10.66 -17.73
CA ILE A 125 0.91 10.93 -16.46
C ILE A 125 1.28 9.60 -15.81
N GLN A 126 2.54 9.48 -15.40
CA GLN A 126 3.04 8.32 -14.64
C GLN A 126 2.49 8.31 -13.22
N ALA A 127 2.32 7.11 -12.66
CA ALA A 127 1.93 6.95 -11.27
C ALA A 127 3.07 7.36 -10.34
N TRP A 128 2.74 8.20 -9.35
CA TRP A 128 3.65 8.62 -8.30
C TRP A 128 3.46 7.74 -7.07
N VAL A 129 4.35 6.76 -6.91
CA VAL A 129 4.23 5.71 -5.90
C VAL A 129 4.93 6.10 -4.61
N ARG A 130 4.39 5.66 -3.48
CA ARG A 130 5.00 5.73 -2.16
C ARG A 130 5.40 4.32 -1.68
N PRO A 131 6.62 3.82 -2.00
CA PRO A 131 7.02 2.44 -1.67
C PRO A 131 6.84 2.05 -0.20
N LYS A 132 6.92 3.01 0.72
CA LYS A 132 6.79 2.75 2.16
C LYS A 132 5.35 2.43 2.61
N ILE A 133 4.33 2.96 1.94
CA ILE A 133 2.93 2.86 2.40
C ILE A 133 1.97 2.30 1.35
N ASP A 134 2.26 2.47 0.06
CA ASP A 134 1.40 1.98 -1.01
C ASP A 134 1.44 0.45 -1.06
N SER A 135 0.31 -0.12 -1.45
CA SER A 135 0.15 -1.55 -1.64
C SER A 135 -0.03 -1.89 -3.11
N PHE A 136 0.46 -3.06 -3.50
CA PHE A 136 0.35 -3.57 -4.85
C PHE A 136 -0.50 -4.83 -4.90
N VAL A 137 -1.47 -4.87 -5.82
CA VAL A 137 -2.25 -6.07 -6.08
C VAL A 137 -1.63 -6.79 -7.26
N PRO A 138 -1.27 -8.08 -7.12
CA PRO A 138 -0.66 -8.82 -8.20
C PRO A 138 -1.66 -9.14 -9.33
N PHE A 139 -1.12 -9.41 -10.52
CA PHE A 139 -1.90 -9.84 -11.67
C PHE A 139 -1.93 -11.38 -11.81
N PHE A 140 -2.44 -12.07 -10.79
CA PHE A 140 -2.76 -13.51 -10.84
C PHE A 140 -3.92 -13.78 -9.88
N GLY A 141 -4.50 -14.97 -9.91
CA GLY A 141 -5.52 -15.38 -8.92
C GLY A 141 -6.84 -14.60 -8.98
N CYS A 142 -6.97 -13.61 -9.89
CA CYS A 142 -8.26 -13.06 -10.25
C CYS A 142 -9.08 -14.19 -10.91
N HIS A 143 -10.15 -14.65 -10.26
CA HIS A 143 -11.17 -15.52 -10.87
C HIS A 143 -11.98 -14.81 -11.98
N HIS A 144 -11.34 -13.92 -12.74
CA HIS A 144 -11.92 -13.19 -13.84
C HIS A 144 -11.24 -13.61 -15.14
N GLN A 145 -12.06 -13.76 -16.16
CA GLN A 145 -11.83 -14.26 -17.52
C GLN A 145 -10.78 -13.47 -18.33
N LYS A 146 -9.67 -13.05 -17.73
CA LYS A 146 -8.53 -12.47 -18.44
C LYS A 146 -7.66 -13.60 -18.98
N PRO A 147 -7.06 -13.44 -20.17
CA PRO A 147 -6.36 -14.53 -20.84
C PRO A 147 -5.19 -15.00 -19.96
N VAL A 148 -5.13 -16.32 -19.69
CA VAL A 148 -4.03 -17.04 -19.00
C VAL A 148 -2.65 -16.55 -19.45
N THR A 149 -2.54 -16.14 -20.72
CA THR A 149 -1.35 -15.56 -21.34
C THR A 149 -0.85 -14.28 -20.66
N ALA A 150 -1.74 -13.37 -20.25
CA ALA A 150 -1.34 -12.10 -19.62
C ALA A 150 -0.77 -12.31 -18.21
N GLU A 151 -1.35 -13.24 -17.45
CA GLU A 151 -0.80 -13.69 -16.16
C GLU A 151 0.57 -14.35 -16.35
N ARG A 152 0.73 -15.20 -17.37
CA ARG A 152 2.02 -15.83 -17.69
C ARG A 152 3.11 -14.79 -17.98
N PHE A 153 2.82 -13.77 -18.79
CA PHE A 153 3.77 -12.71 -19.10
C PHE A 153 4.11 -11.85 -17.88
N PHE A 154 3.12 -11.57 -17.03
CA PHE A 154 3.37 -10.90 -15.75
C PHE A 154 4.33 -11.71 -14.87
N LYS A 155 4.08 -13.01 -14.69
CA LYS A 155 4.97 -13.89 -13.90
C LYS A 155 6.40 -13.88 -14.47
N GLN A 156 6.55 -13.97 -15.79
CA GLN A 156 7.86 -13.91 -16.45
C GLN A 156 8.56 -12.57 -16.22
N ALA A 157 7.85 -11.45 -16.33
CA ALA A 157 8.42 -10.12 -16.11
C ALA A 157 8.89 -9.89 -14.67
N VAL A 158 8.28 -10.57 -13.69
CA VAL A 158 8.73 -10.51 -12.28
C VAL A 158 9.91 -11.44 -12.01
N VAL A 159 9.90 -12.66 -12.58
CA VAL A 159 10.96 -13.66 -12.35
C VAL A 159 12.23 -13.34 -13.14
N LEU A 160 12.09 -12.80 -14.35
CA LEU A 160 13.18 -12.41 -15.25
C LEU A 160 13.04 -10.93 -15.63
N PRO A 161 13.24 -10.02 -14.66
CA PRO A 161 13.04 -8.60 -14.91
C PRO A 161 14.10 -8.04 -15.84
N THR A 162 13.70 -7.09 -16.69
CA THR A 162 14.66 -6.20 -17.37
C THR A 162 15.39 -5.35 -16.32
N PRO A 163 16.51 -4.69 -16.65
CA PRO A 163 17.19 -3.79 -15.70
C PRO A 163 16.26 -2.70 -15.14
N SER A 164 15.42 -2.09 -15.98
CA SER A 164 14.42 -1.11 -15.54
C SER A 164 13.28 -1.77 -14.75
N GLY A 165 12.87 -2.99 -15.14
CA GLY A 165 11.89 -3.79 -14.41
C GLY A 165 12.34 -4.12 -12.99
N PHE A 166 13.63 -4.42 -12.79
CA PHE A 166 14.18 -4.68 -11.46
C PHE A 166 14.08 -3.43 -10.57
N GLY A 167 14.38 -2.24 -11.11
CA GLY A 167 14.17 -0.97 -10.42
C GLY A 167 12.71 -0.76 -10.00
N PHE A 168 11.74 -1.17 -10.84
CA PHE A 168 10.32 -1.17 -10.48
C PHE A 168 10.03 -2.14 -9.32
N LEU A 169 10.53 -3.38 -9.40
CA LEU A 169 10.28 -4.40 -8.36
C LEU A 169 10.85 -4.02 -6.99
N GLN A 170 11.94 -3.25 -6.96
CA GLN A 170 12.48 -2.68 -5.72
C GLN A 170 11.53 -1.71 -5.01
N LEU A 171 10.53 -1.16 -5.70
CA LEU A 171 9.53 -0.28 -5.13
C LEU A 171 8.41 -1.04 -4.41
N ILE A 172 8.25 -2.34 -4.69
CA ILE A 172 7.19 -3.16 -4.11
C ILE A 172 7.63 -3.62 -2.72
N ARG A 173 7.03 -3.02 -1.68
CA ARG A 173 7.26 -3.41 -0.27
C ARG A 173 6.07 -4.03 0.41
N GLN A 174 4.87 -3.73 -0.09
CA GLN A 174 3.61 -4.23 0.44
C GLN A 174 2.78 -4.80 -0.70
N ILE A 175 2.34 -6.03 -0.56
CA ILE A 175 1.34 -6.62 -1.44
C ILE A 175 -0.01 -6.63 -0.73
N TRP A 176 -1.08 -6.36 -1.46
CA TRP A 176 -2.45 -6.57 -1.01
C TRP A 176 -3.08 -7.69 -1.85
N LEU A 177 -3.63 -8.69 -1.17
CA LEU A 177 -4.37 -9.80 -1.72
C LEU A 177 -5.85 -9.55 -1.41
N PRO A 178 -6.70 -9.37 -2.44
CA PRO A 178 -8.12 -9.05 -2.27
C PRO A 178 -8.97 -10.12 -1.58
N ASN A 179 -8.49 -11.36 -1.44
CA ASN A 179 -9.16 -12.42 -0.69
C ASN A 179 -8.18 -13.56 -0.35
N LEU A 180 -8.60 -14.48 0.51
CA LEU A 180 -7.82 -15.67 0.93
C LEU A 180 -7.56 -16.67 -0.21
N SER A 181 -8.33 -16.67 -1.30
CA SER A 181 -8.14 -17.62 -2.42
C SER A 181 -6.81 -17.41 -3.15
N TYR A 182 -6.23 -16.22 -3.06
CA TYR A 182 -4.86 -15.94 -3.53
C TYR A 182 -3.81 -16.80 -2.81
N LEU A 183 -4.08 -17.24 -1.57
CA LEU A 183 -3.22 -18.09 -0.74
C LEU A 183 -3.68 -19.57 -0.77
N SER A 184 -4.12 -20.05 -1.93
CA SER A 184 -4.51 -21.46 -2.15
C SER A 184 -3.47 -22.24 -2.96
N GLU A 185 -3.52 -23.57 -2.91
CA GLU A 185 -2.63 -24.43 -3.72
C GLU A 185 -2.80 -24.16 -5.22
N LEU A 186 -4.03 -23.87 -5.68
CA LEU A 186 -4.33 -23.51 -7.07
C LEU A 186 -3.53 -22.28 -7.53
N ASN A 187 -3.31 -21.32 -6.63
CA ASN A 187 -2.57 -20.08 -6.89
C ASN A 187 -1.09 -20.15 -6.49
N ARG A 188 -0.58 -21.30 -6.05
CA ARG A 188 0.82 -21.46 -5.62
C ARG A 188 1.82 -21.01 -6.69
N SER A 189 1.55 -21.29 -7.96
CA SER A 189 2.40 -20.83 -9.06
C SER A 189 2.44 -19.31 -9.20
N GLY A 190 1.36 -18.61 -8.82
CA GLY A 190 1.24 -17.16 -8.82
C GLY A 190 1.96 -16.49 -7.66
N LEU A 191 2.17 -17.20 -6.55
CA LEU A 191 2.89 -16.67 -5.39
C LEU A 191 4.42 -16.74 -5.54
N ARG A 192 4.94 -17.68 -6.34
CA ARG A 192 6.40 -17.82 -6.58
C ARG A 192 7.15 -16.53 -6.97
N PRO A 193 6.61 -15.66 -7.84
CA PRO A 193 7.19 -14.36 -8.12
C PRO A 193 7.46 -13.49 -6.88
N PHE A 194 6.68 -13.63 -5.81
CA PHE A 194 6.87 -12.84 -4.58
C PHE A 194 8.16 -13.14 -3.86
N TYR A 195 8.64 -14.39 -3.95
CA TYR A 195 9.93 -14.79 -3.38
C TYR A 195 11.11 -14.05 -4.04
N ARG A 196 10.90 -13.43 -5.21
CA ARG A 196 11.92 -12.69 -5.95
C ARG A 196 11.83 -11.19 -5.75
N LEU A 197 10.88 -10.69 -4.96
CA LEU A 197 10.74 -9.27 -4.69
C LEU A 197 11.77 -8.82 -3.65
N PRO A 198 12.76 -7.98 -4.03
CA PRO A 198 13.94 -7.74 -3.18
C PRO A 198 13.65 -6.92 -1.92
N ASN A 199 12.56 -6.14 -1.93
CA ASN A 199 12.19 -5.24 -0.83
C ASN A 199 10.82 -5.55 -0.24
N LEU A 200 10.24 -6.72 -0.54
CA LEU A 200 8.95 -7.12 0.02
C LEU A 200 9.09 -7.29 1.54
N LYS A 201 8.18 -6.66 2.30
CA LYS A 201 8.17 -6.71 3.77
C LYS A 201 6.86 -7.23 4.34
N ALA A 202 5.77 -6.98 3.64
CA ALA A 202 4.44 -7.30 4.12
C ALA A 202 3.54 -7.76 2.97
N VAL A 203 2.69 -8.73 3.29
CA VAL A 203 1.52 -9.07 2.49
C VAL A 203 0.31 -8.88 3.38
N MET A 204 -0.67 -8.13 2.89
CA MET A 204 -1.96 -7.96 3.53
C MET A 204 -2.96 -8.79 2.75
N VAL A 205 -3.77 -9.58 3.42
CA VAL A 205 -4.84 -10.35 2.80
C VAL A 205 -6.16 -9.93 3.41
N ASP A 206 -7.13 -9.64 2.55
CA ASP A 206 -8.51 -9.49 2.98
C ASP A 206 -9.07 -10.88 3.31
N THR A 207 -9.51 -11.07 4.56
CA THR A 207 -10.05 -12.36 5.00
C THR A 207 -11.51 -12.52 4.65
N THR A 208 -12.18 -11.46 4.20
CA THR A 208 -13.63 -11.35 4.02
C THR A 208 -14.46 -11.58 5.29
N ASP A 209 -13.79 -11.75 6.44
CA ASP A 209 -14.44 -11.74 7.75
C ASP A 209 -14.97 -10.35 8.07
N THR A 210 -15.99 -10.29 8.91
CA THR A 210 -16.54 -9.05 9.46
C THR A 210 -16.46 -9.13 10.97
N MET A 211 -15.89 -8.09 11.58
CA MET A 211 -15.74 -8.01 13.03
C MET A 211 -16.63 -6.91 13.59
N ALA A 212 -17.29 -7.18 14.71
CA ALA A 212 -18.05 -6.17 15.41
C ALA A 212 -17.11 -5.14 16.05
N ARG A 213 -17.59 -3.91 16.25
CA ARG A 213 -16.76 -2.84 16.82
C ARG A 213 -16.36 -3.08 18.26
N ASP A 214 -17.19 -3.83 18.98
CA ASP A 214 -17.05 -4.09 20.41
C ASP A 214 -16.35 -5.43 20.70
N ASP A 215 -15.87 -6.13 19.65
CA ASP A 215 -15.14 -7.38 19.81
C ASP A 215 -13.84 -7.17 20.60
N VAL A 216 -13.62 -8.08 21.54
CA VAL A 216 -12.48 -8.04 22.46
C VAL A 216 -11.27 -8.72 21.82
N MET A 217 -10.25 -7.93 21.51
CA MET A 217 -8.97 -8.37 21.00
C MET A 217 -7.97 -8.58 22.15
N HIS A 218 -7.75 -9.85 22.48
CA HIS A 218 -6.76 -10.24 23.48
C HIS A 218 -5.32 -10.10 22.95
N PRO A 219 -4.34 -9.65 23.75
CA PRO A 219 -2.94 -9.67 23.36
C PRO A 219 -2.39 -11.11 23.32
N GLY A 220 -1.35 -11.35 22.51
CA GLY A 220 -0.63 -12.63 22.48
C GLY A 220 -0.71 -13.35 21.13
N ARG A 221 -0.21 -14.59 21.09
CA ARG A 221 -0.34 -15.49 19.94
C ARG A 221 -1.45 -16.47 20.22
N LEU A 222 -2.60 -16.24 19.62
CA LEU A 222 -3.84 -16.96 19.90
C LEU A 222 -4.16 -17.91 18.74
N PRO A 223 -4.93 -18.99 19.01
CA PRO A 223 -5.60 -19.70 17.92
C PRO A 223 -6.54 -18.74 17.17
N ILE A 224 -6.94 -19.13 15.97
CA ILE A 224 -7.99 -18.41 15.26
C ILE A 224 -9.31 -18.70 15.98
N ASP A 225 -9.99 -17.63 16.39
CA ASP A 225 -11.34 -17.71 16.94
C ASP A 225 -12.32 -17.87 15.78
N GLU A 226 -12.97 -19.03 15.68
CA GLU A 226 -13.88 -19.36 14.58
C GLU A 226 -15.17 -18.54 14.62
N ASP A 227 -15.62 -18.14 15.81
CA ASP A 227 -16.83 -17.34 15.97
C ASP A 227 -16.64 -15.92 15.42
N VAL A 228 -15.42 -15.38 15.56
CA VAL A 228 -15.07 -14.03 15.09
C VAL A 228 -14.50 -14.05 13.66
N PHE A 229 -13.72 -15.08 13.30
CA PHE A 229 -13.00 -15.18 12.02
C PHE A 229 -13.36 -16.47 11.26
N SER A 230 -14.65 -16.68 11.01
CA SER A 230 -15.18 -17.87 10.34
C SER A 230 -14.51 -18.19 8.99
N CYS A 231 -14.24 -17.20 8.15
CA CYS A 231 -13.63 -17.39 6.83
C CYS A 231 -12.14 -17.75 6.97
N LEU A 232 -11.43 -17.08 7.88
CA LEU A 232 -10.05 -17.42 8.19
C LEU A 232 -9.93 -18.81 8.84
N ALA A 233 -10.86 -19.19 9.72
CA ALA A 233 -10.93 -20.51 10.36
C ALA A 233 -11.25 -21.61 9.35
N HIS A 234 -12.21 -21.38 8.45
CA HIS A 234 -12.51 -22.30 7.35
C HIS A 234 -11.31 -22.48 6.43
N TRP A 235 -10.63 -21.40 6.06
CA TRP A 235 -9.40 -21.47 5.28
C TRP A 235 -8.28 -22.21 6.05
N TYR A 236 -8.19 -21.99 7.37
CA TYR A 236 -7.26 -22.67 8.27
C TYR A 236 -7.45 -24.19 8.33
N SER A 237 -8.66 -24.73 8.13
CA SER A 237 -8.88 -26.18 8.07
C SER A 237 -8.01 -26.89 6.99
N HIS A 238 -7.42 -26.12 6.06
CA HIS A 238 -6.48 -26.56 5.03
C HIS A 238 -5.00 -26.18 5.33
N SER A 239 -4.63 -25.96 6.60
CA SER A 239 -3.38 -25.33 7.08
C SER A 239 -2.08 -25.91 6.51
N ALA A 240 -2.03 -27.21 6.19
CA ALA A 240 -0.84 -27.85 5.62
C ALA A 240 -0.41 -27.22 4.29
N VAL A 241 -1.39 -26.79 3.48
CA VAL A 241 -1.14 -26.08 2.21
C VAL A 241 -0.60 -24.68 2.47
N PHE A 242 -1.21 -23.95 3.41
CA PHE A 242 -0.74 -22.62 3.78
C PHE A 242 0.71 -22.65 4.26
N ASN A 243 1.05 -23.55 5.18
CA ASN A 243 2.40 -23.63 5.72
C ASN A 243 3.43 -23.90 4.61
N ARG A 244 3.13 -24.76 3.63
CA ARG A 244 4.00 -25.01 2.47
C ARG A 244 4.20 -23.78 1.58
N ILE A 245 3.16 -22.98 1.40
CA ILE A 245 3.19 -21.78 0.57
C ILE A 245 3.92 -20.64 1.32
N TRP A 246 3.61 -20.43 2.59
CA TRP A 246 3.99 -19.23 3.32
C TRP A 246 5.38 -19.31 3.95
N THR A 247 5.88 -20.52 4.24
CA THR A 247 7.17 -20.71 4.93
C THR A 247 8.32 -19.99 4.22
N GLU A 248 8.38 -20.02 2.88
CA GLU A 248 9.44 -19.34 2.12
C GLU A 248 9.43 -17.81 2.30
N LEU A 249 8.24 -17.19 2.31
CA LEU A 249 8.09 -15.75 2.56
C LEU A 249 8.40 -15.40 4.01
N ASN A 250 7.93 -16.20 4.95
CA ASN A 250 8.19 -16.01 6.37
C ASN A 250 9.69 -16.10 6.68
N ASN A 251 10.41 -17.06 6.09
CA ASN A 251 11.86 -17.20 6.24
C ASN A 251 12.63 -16.01 5.65
N SER A 252 12.06 -15.34 4.64
CA SER A 252 12.60 -14.11 4.07
C SER A 252 12.25 -12.85 4.88
N GLY A 253 11.61 -13.01 6.03
CA GLY A 253 11.20 -11.91 6.91
C GLY A 253 9.93 -11.17 6.46
N VAL A 254 9.18 -11.72 5.50
CA VAL A 254 7.92 -11.15 5.02
C VAL A 254 6.79 -11.52 5.97
N ARG A 255 6.05 -10.52 6.45
CA ARG A 255 4.93 -10.69 7.38
C ARG A 255 3.60 -10.79 6.66
N LEU A 256 2.70 -11.64 7.17
CA LEU A 256 1.31 -11.74 6.69
C LEU A 256 0.38 -11.02 7.66
N TYR A 257 -0.47 -10.16 7.12
CA TYR A 257 -1.46 -9.42 7.89
C TYR A 257 -2.87 -9.69 7.38
N ALA A 258 -3.80 -9.90 8.31
CA ALA A 258 -5.23 -10.01 8.03
C ALA A 258 -5.87 -8.60 8.03
N LEU A 259 -6.62 -8.32 6.96
CA LEU A 259 -7.56 -7.21 6.88
C LEU A 259 -8.96 -7.78 7.06
N VAL A 260 -9.74 -7.14 7.93
CA VAL A 260 -11.09 -7.60 8.29
C VAL A 260 -12.03 -6.41 8.18
N ASP A 261 -13.22 -6.61 7.62
CA ASP A 261 -14.21 -5.55 7.47
C ASP A 261 -14.84 -5.18 8.83
N GLY A 262 -15.31 -3.93 8.95
CA GLY A 262 -15.90 -3.41 10.19
C GLY A 262 -14.91 -3.05 11.30
N ALA A 263 -13.67 -3.54 11.24
CA ALA A 263 -12.64 -3.26 12.24
C ALA A 263 -12.23 -1.78 12.30
N GLN A 264 -12.02 -1.27 13.53
CA GLN A 264 -11.67 0.15 13.73
C GLN A 264 -10.29 0.52 13.15
N LYS A 265 -9.34 -0.42 13.17
CA LYS A 265 -7.99 -0.25 12.63
C LYS A 265 -7.60 -1.48 11.83
N ASN A 266 -7.12 -1.23 10.61
CA ASN A 266 -6.60 -2.25 9.70
C ASN A 266 -5.10 -2.00 9.43
N PRO A 267 -4.27 -3.05 9.31
CA PRO A 267 -4.57 -4.47 9.54
C PRO A 267 -4.95 -4.82 10.99
N VAL A 268 -5.79 -5.84 11.16
CA VAL A 268 -6.28 -6.28 12.48
C VAL A 268 -5.26 -7.15 13.18
N ALA A 269 -4.70 -8.13 12.46
CA ALA A 269 -3.82 -9.12 13.04
C ALA A 269 -2.67 -9.53 12.11
N GLU A 270 -1.59 -10.01 12.71
CA GLU A 270 -0.50 -10.71 12.03
C GLU A 270 -0.74 -12.23 12.13
N LEU A 271 -0.56 -12.93 11.01
CA LEU A 271 -0.72 -14.37 10.91
C LEU A 271 0.65 -15.06 10.86
N PHE A 272 0.82 -16.12 11.65
CA PHE A 272 2.08 -16.85 11.76
C PHE A 272 1.88 -18.33 11.44
N PRO A 273 2.75 -18.93 10.60
CA PRO A 273 2.82 -20.37 10.49
C PRO A 273 3.41 -20.96 11.80
N THR A 274 2.84 -22.07 12.25
CA THR A 274 3.29 -22.90 13.38
C THR A 274 3.20 -24.37 12.99
N GLN A 275 3.83 -25.26 13.77
CA GLN A 275 3.77 -26.71 13.52
C GLN A 275 2.32 -27.22 13.55
N ASP A 276 1.52 -26.70 14.48
CA ASP A 276 0.12 -27.11 14.67
C ASP A 276 -0.86 -26.36 13.78
N GLY A 277 -0.39 -25.41 12.96
CA GLY A 277 -1.31 -24.58 12.17
C GLY A 277 -0.94 -23.12 12.03
N ILE A 278 -1.95 -22.24 12.04
CA ILE A 278 -1.80 -20.79 11.95
C ILE A 278 -2.18 -20.19 13.29
N ARG A 279 -1.32 -19.32 13.82
CA ARG A 279 -1.64 -18.49 14.99
C ARG A 279 -1.82 -17.05 14.57
N MET A 280 -2.63 -16.34 15.33
CA MET A 280 -2.95 -14.94 15.10
C MET A 280 -2.43 -14.07 16.24
N ARG A 281 -1.96 -12.86 15.94
CA ARG A 281 -1.64 -11.83 16.92
C ARG A 281 -2.29 -10.52 16.53
N PHE A 282 -3.19 -10.03 17.37
CA PHE A 282 -3.79 -8.71 17.19
C PHE A 282 -2.74 -7.61 17.28
N LEU A 283 -2.80 -6.66 16.34
CA LEU A 283 -1.88 -5.51 16.29
C LEU A 283 -2.32 -4.39 17.23
N HIS A 284 -3.61 -4.37 17.56
CA HIS A 284 -4.26 -3.34 18.38
C HIS A 284 -5.15 -3.98 19.45
N PRO A 285 -4.58 -4.76 20.39
CA PRO A 285 -5.38 -5.40 21.44
C PRO A 285 -6.08 -4.36 22.31
N ASN A 286 -7.33 -4.63 22.68
CA ASN A 286 -8.18 -3.75 23.49
C ASN A 286 -8.74 -4.46 24.75
N CYS A 287 -8.35 -5.70 25.07
CA CYS A 287 -8.87 -6.37 26.27
C CYS A 287 -8.39 -5.69 27.55
N THR A 288 -9.33 -5.33 28.42
CA THR A 288 -9.06 -4.84 29.78
C THR A 288 -8.75 -5.96 30.78
N CYS A 289 -8.97 -7.21 30.39
CA CYS A 289 -8.81 -8.41 31.20
C CYS A 289 -7.35 -8.93 31.29
N CYS A 290 -6.50 -8.59 30.32
CA CYS A 290 -5.16 -9.17 30.18
C CYS A 290 -4.08 -8.15 30.55
N ASN A 291 -3.04 -8.59 31.27
CA ASN A 291 -1.92 -7.71 31.62
C ASN A 291 -1.07 -7.41 30.36
N HIS A 292 -1.20 -6.21 29.81
CA HIS A 292 -0.54 -5.79 28.55
C HIS A 292 1.00 -5.74 28.60
N ASN A 293 1.59 -5.86 29.78
CA ASN A 293 3.03 -5.86 30.02
C ASN A 293 3.64 -7.28 30.16
N GLY A 294 2.84 -8.33 29.97
CA GLY A 294 3.36 -9.70 29.93
C GLY A 294 4.38 -9.90 28.80
N PRO A 295 5.40 -10.75 28.97
CA PRO A 295 6.43 -10.96 27.95
C PRO A 295 5.78 -11.32 26.61
N LYS A 296 6.36 -10.82 25.51
CA LYS A 296 5.95 -11.07 24.10
C LYS A 296 5.97 -12.56 23.67
N TYR A 297 6.12 -13.46 24.63
CA TYR A 297 6.21 -14.90 24.57
C TYR A 297 5.48 -15.49 25.79
N SER A 298 4.15 -15.51 25.78
CA SER A 298 3.40 -16.47 26.59
C SER A 298 2.69 -17.43 25.65
N THR A 299 3.44 -18.45 25.22
CA THR A 299 2.88 -19.77 24.91
C THR A 299 2.30 -20.32 26.20
N ILE A 300 1.05 -19.99 26.51
CA ILE A 300 0.28 -20.70 27.53
C ILE A 300 -1.16 -20.77 27.04
N TYR A 301 -1.52 -21.87 26.42
CA TYR A 301 -2.63 -22.72 26.84
C TYR A 301 -2.24 -24.15 26.44
N HIS A 302 -1.68 -24.88 27.41
CA HIS A 302 -1.91 -26.31 27.52
C HIS A 302 -3.29 -26.42 28.17
N ASP A 303 -4.26 -26.96 27.43
CA ASP A 303 -4.94 -28.23 27.73
C ASP A 303 -5.89 -28.55 26.58
#